data_AF-A0AA48P713-F1
#
_entry.id   AF-A0AA48P713-F1
#
_cell.length_a   1.000
_cell.length_b   1.000
_cell.length_c   1.000
_cell.angle_alpha   90.00
_cell.angle_beta   90.00
_cell.angle_gamma   90.00
#
_symmetry.space_group_name_H-M   'P 1'
#
loop_
_entity.id
_entity.type
_entity.pdbx_description
1 polymer ?
#
loop_
_entity_poly.entity_id
_entity_poly.type
_entity_poly.pdbx_seq_one_letter_code
_entity_poly.pdbx_strand_id
1 'polypeptide(L)' 'MAVPKKRTSLSKKRIRKNIWKRKGYWAARKAFSLAKSLSTGNAKFCTPKTKKRTKSWKKKNLNQYNSLSGVGFSNL' A
#
# COMPACT_ATOMS: atom_id res chain seq x y z
N MET A 1 -12.81 -28.17 -34.69
CA MET A 1 -11.69 -27.39 -34.10
C MET A 1 -10.38 -27.87 -34.70
N ALA A 2 -9.44 -26.96 -34.97
CA ALA A 2 -8.14 -27.34 -35.53
C ALA A 2 -7.23 -27.98 -34.47
N VAL A 3 -6.73 -29.18 -34.75
CA VAL A 3 -5.85 -29.94 -33.85
C VAL A 3 -4.40 -29.82 -34.31
N PRO A 4 -3.44 -29.48 -33.42
CA PRO A 4 -2.04 -29.38 -33.80
C PRO A 4 -1.48 -30.76 -34.17
N LYS A 5 -0.99 -30.89 -35.41
CA LYS A 5 -0.44 -32.16 -35.92
C LYS A 5 0.86 -32.59 -35.25
N LYS A 6 1.66 -31.63 -34.75
CA LYS A 6 2.98 -31.85 -34.14
C LYS A 6 3.17 -30.92 -32.94
N ARG A 7 3.99 -31.35 -31.98
CA ARG A 7 4.38 -30.50 -30.84
C ARG A 7 5.25 -29.34 -31.29
N THR A 8 5.13 -28.20 -30.62
CA THR A 8 6.04 -27.07 -30.83
C THR A 8 7.43 -27.41 -30.30
N SER A 9 8.48 -27.02 -31.04
CA SER A 9 9.85 -27.12 -30.56
C SER A 9 10.07 -26.30 -29.27
N LEU A 10 11.07 -26.68 -28.49
CA LEU A 10 11.39 -26.01 -27.23
C LEU A 10 11.77 -24.53 -27.44
N SER A 11 12.50 -24.21 -28.51
CA SER A 11 12.87 -22.84 -28.88
C SER A 11 11.62 -21.98 -29.14
N LYS A 12 10.71 -22.46 -30.01
CA LYS A 12 9.45 -21.76 -30.33
C LYS A 12 8.57 -21.57 -29.10
N LYS A 13 8.54 -22.54 -28.17
CA LYS A 13 7.83 -22.42 -26.89
C LYS A 13 8.43 -21.33 -26.00
N ARG A 14 9.76 -21.28 -25.87
CA ARG A 14 10.46 -20.27 -25.05
C ARG A 14 10.27 -18.84 -25.59
N ILE A 15 10.35 -18.64 -26.91
CA ILE A 15 10.14 -17.32 -27.54
C ILE A 15 8.75 -16.76 -27.19
N ARG A 16 7.69 -17.55 -27.32
CA ARG A 16 6.32 -17.12 -26.97
C ARG A 16 6.21 -16.73 -25.49
N LYS A 17 6.82 -17.49 -24.58
CA LYS A 17 6.85 -17.14 -23.14
C LYS A 17 7.65 -15.88 -22.86
N ASN A 18 8.76 -15.67 -23.57
CA ASN A 18 9.60 -14.47 -23.40
C ASN A 18 8.88 -13.20 -23.84
N ILE A 19 8.07 -13.25 -24.90
CA ILE A 19 7.23 -12.12 -25.32
C ILE A 19 6.25 -11.72 -24.21
N TRP A 20 5.63 -12.71 -23.55
CA TRP A 20 4.74 -12.43 -22.42
C TRP A 20 5.50 -11.82 -21.23
N LYS A 21 6.67 -12.38 -20.86
CA LYS A 21 7.51 -11.85 -19.78
C LYS A 21 8.06 -10.44 -20.06
N ARG A 22 8.34 -10.10 -21.33
CA ARG A 22 8.85 -8.78 -21.75
C ARG A 22 7.91 -7.64 -21.39
N LYS A 23 6.60 -7.90 -21.28
CA LYS A 23 5.62 -6.89 -20.87
C LYS A 23 5.89 -6.36 -19.45
N GLY A 24 6.35 -7.23 -18.53
CA GLY A 24 6.69 -6.83 -17.17
C GLY A 24 7.86 -5.85 -17.09
N TYR A 25 8.87 -6.04 -17.95
CA TYR A 25 10.01 -5.11 -18.04
C TYR A 25 9.56 -3.68 -18.39
N TRP A 26 8.65 -3.53 -19.35
CA TRP A 26 8.12 -2.21 -19.72
C TRP A 26 7.33 -1.55 -18.59
N ALA A 27 6.54 -2.33 -17.84
CA ALA A 27 5.83 -1.83 -16.66
C ALA A 27 6.81 -1.36 -15.58
N ALA A 28 7.83 -2.17 -15.26
CA ALA A 28 8.86 -1.82 -14.29
C ALA A 28 9.63 -0.55 -14.70
N ARG A 29 9.97 -0.41 -15.99
CA ARG A 29 10.68 0.77 -16.50
C ARG A 29 9.87 2.06 -16.32
N LYS A 30 8.56 2.01 -16.61
CA LYS A 30 7.65 3.14 -16.41
C LYS A 30 7.48 3.45 -14.91
N ALA A 31 7.30 2.43 -14.08
CA ALA A 31 7.16 2.59 -12.63
C ALA A 31 8.41 3.18 -11.97
N PHE A 32 9.60 2.76 -12.39
CA PHE A 32 10.87 3.29 -11.88
C PHE A 32 11.06 4.77 -12.25
N SER A 33 10.82 5.12 -13.52
CA SER A 33 10.87 6.53 -13.97
C SER A 33 9.88 7.40 -13.19
N LEU A 34 8.67 6.89 -12.96
CA LEU A 34 7.67 7.56 -12.13
C LEU A 34 8.17 7.75 -10.70
N ALA A 35 8.65 6.70 -10.03
CA ALA A 35 9.14 6.77 -8.65
C ALA A 35 10.26 7.81 -8.46
N LYS A 36 11.19 7.91 -9.42
CA LYS A 36 12.23 8.95 -9.40
C LYS A 36 11.65 10.35 -9.50
N SER A 37 10.67 10.57 -10.38
CA SER A 37 9.96 11.85 -10.49
C SER A 37 9.25 12.22 -9.18
N LEU A 38 8.60 11.25 -8.53
CA LEU A 38 7.93 11.47 -7.23
C LEU A 38 8.91 11.85 -6.12
N SER A 39 10.07 11.20 -6.08
CA SER A 39 11.09 11.46 -5.05
C SER A 39 11.64 12.88 -5.08
N THR A 40 11.59 13.56 -6.24
CA THR A 40 12.12 14.92 -6.38
C THR A 40 11.17 16.01 -5.88
N GLY A 41 9.96 15.67 -5.41
CA GLY A 41 9.02 16.63 -4.79
C GLY A 41 8.40 17.67 -5.73
N ASN A 42 8.92 17.82 -6.95
CA ASN A 42 8.48 18.81 -7.95
C ASN A 42 7.31 18.33 -8.82
N ALA A 43 6.93 17.04 -8.71
CA ALA A 43 5.90 16.45 -9.55
C ALA A 43 4.49 16.68 -8.99
N LYS A 44 3.75 17.64 -9.58
CA LYS A 44 2.36 18.01 -9.21
C LYS A 44 1.31 16.92 -9.48
N PHE A 45 1.64 15.88 -10.25
CA PHE A 45 0.67 14.90 -10.75
C PHE A 45 0.28 13.81 -9.75
N CYS A 46 1.13 13.51 -8.76
CA CYS A 46 0.93 12.35 -7.90
C CYS A 46 0.97 12.74 -6.42
N THR A 47 0.00 13.54 -6.00
CA THR A 47 -0.29 13.70 -4.58
C THR A 47 -1.17 12.53 -4.15
N PRO A 48 -0.72 11.58 -3.30
CA PRO A 48 -1.66 10.69 -2.63
C PRO A 48 -2.58 11.57 -1.78
N LYS A 49 -3.86 11.66 -2.13
CA LYS A 49 -4.87 12.27 -1.26
C LYS A 49 -5.02 11.38 -0.03
N THR A 50 -4.17 11.57 0.97
CA THR A 50 -4.31 10.91 2.25
C THR A 50 -5.54 11.50 2.94
N LYS A 51 -6.65 10.75 2.98
CA LYS A 51 -7.75 11.09 3.89
C LYS A 51 -7.17 11.03 5.31
N LYS A 52 -7.07 12.19 5.99
CA LYS A 52 -6.71 12.26 7.42
C LYS A 52 -7.72 11.41 8.21
N ARG A 53 -7.36 10.20 8.61
CA ARG A 53 -8.15 9.42 9.57
C ARG A 53 -7.98 10.10 10.93
N THR A 54 -9.00 10.82 11.38
CA THR A 54 -9.05 11.38 12.73
C THR A 54 -9.07 10.25 13.75
N LYS A 55 -8.05 10.16 14.62
CA LYS A 55 -8.03 9.21 15.75
C LYS A 55 -9.01 9.69 16.83
N SER A 56 -10.29 9.44 16.62
CA SER A 56 -11.37 9.83 17.54
C SER A 56 -11.51 8.94 18.79
N TRP A 57 -10.67 7.91 18.94
CA TRP A 57 -10.86 6.88 19.98
C TRP A 57 -10.17 7.16 21.32
N LYS A 58 -9.34 8.21 21.46
CA LYS A 58 -8.54 8.45 22.68
C LYS A 58 -9.16 9.46 23.65
N LYS A 59 -10.49 9.53 23.76
CA LYS A 59 -11.16 10.47 24.70
C LYS A 59 -12.45 9.91 25.31
N LYS A 60 -12.38 8.72 25.89
CA LYS A 60 -13.38 8.20 26.86
C LYS A 60 -12.65 7.27 27.84
N ASN A 61 -12.10 7.81 28.93
CA ASN A 61 -11.81 7.13 30.21
C ASN A 61 -10.84 7.95 31.07
N LEU A 62 -11.26 9.15 31.47
CA LEU A 62 -10.52 9.96 32.46
C LEU A 62 -11.47 10.73 33.40
N ASN A 63 -12.68 10.20 33.64
CA ASN A 63 -13.65 10.76 34.59
C ASN A 63 -14.12 9.71 35.63
N GLN A 64 -13.29 8.71 35.96
CA GLN A 64 -13.67 7.66 36.91
C GLN A 64 -12.90 7.70 38.24
N TYR A 65 -11.93 8.61 38.42
CA TYR A 65 -11.04 8.65 39.59
C TYR A 65 -11.14 9.91 40.47
N ASN A 66 -12.06 10.84 40.19
CA ASN A 66 -12.17 12.10 40.95
C ASN A 66 -13.46 12.22 41.80
N SER A 67 -14.18 11.12 42.05
CA SER A 67 -15.39 11.12 42.90
C SER A 67 -15.20 10.51 44.29
N LEU A 68 -13.96 10.24 44.72
CA LEU A 68 -13.67 9.60 46.02
C LEU A 68 -12.68 10.36 46.92
N SER A 69 -12.17 11.53 46.52
CA SER A 69 -11.25 12.35 47.34
C SER A 69 -11.94 13.53 48.02
N GLY A 70 -13.19 13.35 48.45
CA GLY A 70 -14.03 14.42 49.01
C GLY A 70 -14.75 14.02 50.29
N VAL A 71 -14.02 13.49 51.29
CA VAL A 71 -14.40 13.59 52.72
C VAL A 71 -13.16 13.32 53.57
N GLY A 72 -12.62 14.35 54.22
CA GLY A 72 -11.69 14.21 55.33
C GLY A 72 -12.45 14.33 56.65
N PHE A 73 -12.07 13.53 57.66
CA PHE A 73 -12.35 13.63 59.11
C PHE A 73 -11.64 12.41 59.73
N SER A 74 -10.92 12.39 60.85
CA SER A 74 -10.37 13.34 61.82
C SER A 74 -9.62 12.46 62.84
N ASN A 75 -8.60 13.01 63.52
CA ASN A 75 -7.82 12.37 64.59
C ASN A 75 -8.66 11.67 65.66
N LEU A 76 -8.21 10.48 66.08
CA LEU A 76 -8.25 9.91 67.44
C LEU A 76 -7.28 8.72 67.52
#